data_AF-A0AAU5D700-F1
#
_entry.id   AF-A0AAU5D700-F1
#
_cell.length_a   1.000
_cell.length_b   1.000
_cell.length_c   1.000
_cell.angle_alpha   90.00
_cell.angle_beta   90.00
_cell.angle_gamma   90.00
#
_symmetry.space_group_name_H-M   'P 1'
#
loop_
_entity.id
_entity.type
_entity.pdbx_description
1 polymer ?
#
loop_
_entity_poly.entity_id
_entity_poly.type
_entity_poly.pdbx_seq_one_letter_code
_entity_poly.pdbx_strand_id
1 'polypeptide(L)'
;MPARAPEGRTAMPENTADPAVEAAPTGEQNPAPTGAPSADPAAAQQLAEATTRAEQAAAERDELRAALDAVTKALNPNDPGAENDPAALAAAVAERDRLLAEHSTELRGARVELAVARAAADAGARGDRLLNSRSFLAAVSGLDPADKGFEEQLGAAIKTAVDADPDLYRAGPAAPPRAGAEFNGAPTGERKPATLRDAIAARLGG
;
A
#
# COMPACT_ATOMS: atom_id res chain seq x y z
N MET A 1 4.25 14.47 -64.74
CA MET A 1 2.96 13.77 -64.91
C MET A 1 2.51 13.23 -63.55
N PRO A 2 1.64 13.94 -62.83
CA PRO A 2 0.50 13.25 -62.21
C PRO A 2 -0.84 13.96 -62.48
N ALA A 3 -1.87 13.18 -62.75
CA ALA A 3 -3.27 13.54 -62.97
C ALA A 3 -4.12 12.47 -62.25
N ARG A 4 -5.30 12.68 -61.66
CA ARG A 4 -6.21 13.82 -61.49
C ARG A 4 -7.36 13.30 -60.59
N ALA A 5 -7.76 14.05 -59.56
CA ALA A 5 -9.05 13.93 -58.83
C ALA A 5 -10.19 14.57 -59.68
N PRO A 6 -11.49 14.71 -59.31
CA PRO A 6 -12.13 14.62 -57.98
C PRO A 6 -13.63 14.12 -57.98
N GLU A 7 -14.30 14.32 -56.83
CA GLU A 7 -15.74 14.65 -56.63
C GLU A 7 -16.70 13.60 -56.06
N GLY A 8 -17.48 14.07 -55.08
CA GLY A 8 -18.55 13.37 -54.39
C GLY A 8 -18.93 14.04 -53.05
N ARG A 9 -19.41 15.28 -53.10
CA ARG A 9 -19.99 16.06 -51.99
C ARG A 9 -21.50 16.24 -52.24
N THR A 10 -22.27 16.57 -51.20
CA THR A 10 -23.73 16.93 -51.12
C THR A 10 -24.69 15.76 -50.89
N ALA A 11 -25.75 15.86 -50.06
CA ALA A 11 -26.26 16.90 -49.17
C ALA A 11 -27.28 16.27 -48.19
N MET A 12 -27.57 16.98 -47.09
CA MET A 12 -28.80 16.79 -46.29
C MET A 12 -30.05 17.12 -47.13
N PRO A 13 -31.25 16.77 -46.62
CA PRO A 13 -32.12 17.89 -46.29
C PRO A 13 -32.79 17.80 -44.92
N GLU A 14 -32.86 18.95 -44.26
CA GLU A 14 -33.88 19.34 -43.31
C GLU A 14 -35.28 19.13 -43.90
N ASN A 15 -36.25 18.71 -43.09
CA ASN A 15 -37.65 18.91 -43.40
C ASN A 15 -38.33 19.60 -42.21
N THR A 16 -38.33 20.92 -42.28
CA THR A 16 -39.15 21.82 -41.47
C THR A 16 -40.29 22.30 -42.36
N ALA A 17 -41.54 21.97 -42.01
CA ALA A 17 -42.73 22.62 -42.56
C ALA A 17 -43.89 22.57 -41.53
N ASP A 18 -44.12 23.72 -40.90
CA ASP A 18 -45.40 24.20 -40.35
C ASP A 18 -46.26 24.78 -41.52
N PRO A 19 -47.49 25.33 -41.36
CA PRO A 19 -48.66 25.04 -40.51
C PRO A 19 -50.00 25.00 -41.32
N ALA A 20 -51.15 24.94 -40.61
CA ALA A 20 -52.55 25.24 -41.03
C ALA A 20 -53.32 24.07 -41.72
N VAL A 21 -54.60 23.78 -41.45
CA VAL A 21 -55.75 24.63 -41.11
C VAL A 21 -56.75 23.88 -40.20
N GLU A 22 -57.32 24.67 -39.29
CA GLU A 22 -58.46 24.46 -38.40
C GLU A 22 -59.79 24.15 -39.12
N ALA A 23 -60.53 23.13 -38.66
CA ALA A 23 -62.00 23.06 -38.77
C ALA A 23 -62.58 22.00 -37.82
N ALA A 24 -63.23 22.46 -36.75
CA ALA A 24 -64.40 21.81 -36.13
C ALA A 24 -65.59 22.81 -36.31
N PRO A 25 -66.85 22.52 -35.93
CA PRO A 25 -67.46 21.29 -35.40
C PRO A 25 -68.85 20.95 -36.02
N THR A 26 -69.28 19.69 -35.91
CA THR A 26 -70.71 19.24 -35.79
C THR A 26 -70.63 17.73 -35.60
N GLY A 27 -71.16 17.07 -34.59
CA GLY A 27 -72.17 17.42 -33.62
C GLY A 27 -73.00 16.16 -33.44
N GLU A 28 -72.58 15.24 -32.57
CA GLU A 28 -73.41 14.13 -32.12
C GLU A 28 -73.11 13.87 -30.64
N GLN A 29 -74.13 14.15 -29.83
CA GLN A 29 -74.14 13.95 -28.40
C GLN A 29 -74.35 12.47 -28.09
N ASN A 30 -73.78 12.07 -26.94
CA ASN A 30 -74.29 11.10 -25.95
C ASN A 30 -73.48 9.79 -25.80
N PRO A 31 -73.32 9.19 -24.59
CA PRO A 31 -73.55 9.70 -23.24
C PRO A 31 -72.26 9.77 -22.39
N ALA A 32 -72.37 10.44 -21.24
CA ALA A 32 -71.38 10.40 -20.16
C ALA A 32 -71.01 8.95 -19.77
N PRO A 33 -69.74 8.67 -19.39
CA PRO A 33 -69.43 7.40 -18.75
C PRO A 33 -70.01 7.43 -17.33
N THR A 34 -71.26 7.01 -17.19
CA THR A 34 -71.79 6.58 -15.90
C THR A 34 -71.19 5.21 -15.60
N GLY A 35 -69.97 5.21 -15.10
CA GLY A 35 -69.31 4.05 -14.52
C GLY A 35 -68.46 4.56 -13.39
N ALA A 36 -68.88 4.33 -12.14
CA ALA A 36 -67.97 4.37 -11.02
C ALA A 36 -66.72 3.55 -11.39
N PRO A 37 -65.49 3.98 -11.05
CA PRO A 37 -64.33 3.14 -11.29
C PRO A 37 -64.58 1.86 -10.49
N SER A 38 -64.94 0.78 -11.17
CA SER A 38 -64.82 -0.55 -10.62
C SER A 38 -63.36 -0.67 -10.26
N ALA A 39 -63.05 -0.58 -8.97
CA ALA A 39 -61.71 -0.77 -8.45
C ALA A 39 -61.31 -2.17 -8.86
N ASP A 40 -60.58 -2.29 -9.96
CA ASP A 40 -60.12 -3.56 -10.47
C ASP A 40 -59.16 -4.14 -9.42
N PRO A 41 -59.54 -5.24 -8.73
CA PRO A 41 -58.72 -5.79 -7.66
C PRO A 41 -57.33 -6.20 -8.17
N ALA A 42 -57.20 -6.51 -9.47
CA ALA A 42 -55.91 -6.80 -10.11
C ALA A 42 -55.02 -5.54 -10.19
N ALA A 43 -55.58 -4.38 -10.52
CA ALA A 43 -54.84 -3.12 -10.53
C ALA A 43 -54.41 -2.69 -9.12
N ALA A 44 -55.26 -2.92 -8.11
CA ALA A 44 -54.92 -2.68 -6.71
C ALA A 44 -53.80 -3.61 -6.21
N GLN A 45 -53.81 -4.90 -6.58
CA GLN A 45 -52.74 -5.84 -6.27
C GLN A 45 -51.41 -5.48 -6.95
N GLN A 46 -51.45 -5.09 -8.22
CA GLN A 46 -50.24 -4.64 -8.94
C GLN A 46 -49.62 -3.39 -8.32
N LEU A 47 -50.44 -2.44 -7.85
CA LEU A 47 -49.93 -1.27 -7.15
C LEU A 47 -49.25 -1.65 -5.83
N ALA A 48 -49.86 -2.56 -5.05
CA ALA A 48 -49.31 -3.04 -3.78
C ALA A 48 -47.99 -3.81 -3.95
N GLU A 49 -47.88 -4.65 -4.99
CA GLU A 49 -46.63 -5.32 -5.31
C GLU A 49 -45.55 -4.32 -5.79
N ALA A 50 -45.93 -3.31 -6.57
CA ALA A 50 -45.02 -2.28 -7.04
C ALA A 50 -44.49 -1.40 -5.88
N THR A 51 -45.34 -1.02 -4.92
CA THR A 51 -44.89 -0.30 -3.72
C THR A 51 -43.97 -1.17 -2.87
N THR A 52 -44.32 -2.45 -2.69
CA THR A 52 -43.47 -3.38 -1.91
C THR A 52 -42.09 -3.57 -2.55
N ARG A 53 -42.01 -3.71 -3.88
CA ARG A 53 -40.73 -3.77 -4.60
C ARG A 53 -39.94 -2.47 -4.50
N ALA A 54 -40.62 -1.32 -4.56
CA ALA A 54 -39.95 -0.02 -4.42
C ALA A 54 -39.36 0.18 -3.02
N GLU A 55 -40.08 -0.24 -1.98
CA GLU A 55 -39.62 -0.21 -0.59
C GLU A 55 -38.43 -1.16 -0.36
N GLN A 56 -38.50 -2.38 -0.89
CA GLN A 56 -37.38 -3.34 -0.84
C GLN A 56 -36.14 -2.80 -1.55
N ALA A 57 -36.28 -2.25 -2.76
CA ALA A 57 -35.17 -1.66 -3.50
C ALA A 57 -34.58 -0.42 -2.80
N ALA A 58 -35.40 0.35 -2.06
CA ALA A 58 -34.92 1.45 -1.25
C ALA A 58 -34.10 0.96 -0.05
N ALA A 59 -34.60 -0.05 0.67
CA ALA A 59 -33.91 -0.66 1.81
C ALA A 59 -32.57 -1.27 1.39
N GLU A 60 -32.52 -2.03 0.29
CA GLU A 60 -31.29 -2.61 -0.24
C GLU A 60 -30.25 -1.53 -0.60
N ARG A 61 -30.70 -0.40 -1.17
CA ARG A 61 -29.81 0.73 -1.49
C ARG A 61 -29.25 1.41 -0.25
N ASP A 62 -30.03 1.54 0.81
CA ASP A 62 -29.59 2.15 2.06
C ASP A 62 -28.61 1.23 2.81
N GLU A 63 -28.84 -0.08 2.78
CA GLU A 63 -27.89 -1.08 3.31
C GLU A 63 -26.56 -1.05 2.55
N LEU A 64 -26.60 -1.00 1.21
CA LEU A 64 -25.40 -0.88 0.38
C LEU A 64 -24.62 0.42 0.68
N ARG A 65 -25.32 1.54 0.85
CA ARG A 65 -24.69 2.81 1.24
C ARG A 65 -24.02 2.73 2.61
N ALA A 66 -24.73 2.19 3.60
CA ALA A 66 -24.17 2.02 4.94
C ALA A 66 -22.94 1.10 4.95
N ALA A 67 -22.95 0.03 4.14
CA ALA A 67 -21.80 -0.86 3.99
C ALA A 67 -20.59 -0.16 3.34
N LEU A 68 -20.83 0.65 2.29
CA LEU A 68 -19.78 1.43 1.63
C LEU A 68 -19.21 2.50 2.55
N ASP A 69 -20.05 3.20 3.33
CA ASP A 69 -19.61 4.19 4.32
C ASP A 69 -18.77 3.52 5.42
N ALA A 70 -19.16 2.33 5.87
CA ALA A 70 -18.40 1.56 6.87
C ALA A 70 -17.02 1.12 6.36
N VAL A 71 -16.93 0.62 5.12
CA VAL A 71 -15.65 0.27 4.47
C VAL A 71 -14.78 1.51 4.31
N THR A 72 -15.37 2.63 3.89
CA THR A 72 -14.65 3.91 3.69
C THR A 72 -14.10 4.44 5.02
N LYS A 73 -14.89 4.38 6.09
CA LYS A 73 -14.46 4.76 7.45
C LYS A 73 -13.34 3.86 7.98
N ALA A 74 -13.37 2.57 7.67
CA ALA A 74 -12.30 1.64 8.05
C ALA A 74 -11.00 1.91 7.29
N LEU A 75 -11.09 2.33 6.02
CA LEU A 75 -9.94 2.67 5.18
C LEU A 75 -9.36 4.06 5.49
N ASN A 76 -10.20 5.04 5.84
CA ASN A 76 -9.81 6.41 6.18
C ASN A 76 -10.27 6.78 7.61
N PRO A 77 -9.64 6.22 8.66
CA PRO A 77 -10.04 6.50 10.04
C PRO A 77 -9.83 7.96 10.47
N ASN A 78 -9.04 8.73 9.71
CA ASN A 78 -8.71 10.13 10.00
C ASN A 78 -9.59 11.15 9.27
N ASP A 79 -10.50 10.73 8.38
CA ASP A 79 -11.36 11.65 7.62
C ASP A 79 -12.81 11.13 7.52
N PRO A 80 -13.65 11.39 8.54
CA PRO A 80 -15.00 10.83 8.64
C PRO A 80 -16.05 11.50 7.73
N GLY A 81 -15.64 12.37 6.81
CA GLY A 81 -16.55 13.18 5.99
C GLY A 81 -16.11 13.38 4.54
N ALA A 82 -15.22 12.54 4.01
CA ALA A 82 -14.83 12.62 2.61
C ALA A 82 -16.07 12.43 1.72
N GLU A 83 -16.51 13.52 1.11
CA GLU A 83 -17.51 13.56 0.06
C GLU A 83 -17.17 12.46 -0.96
N ASN A 84 -18.17 11.67 -1.37
CA ASN A 84 -18.03 10.54 -2.29
C ASN A 84 -17.68 11.00 -3.72
N ASP A 85 -16.55 11.67 -3.89
CA ASP A 85 -16.00 11.99 -5.20
C ASP A 85 -15.20 10.78 -5.72
N PRO A 86 -15.68 10.08 -6.76
CA PRO A 86 -14.95 8.95 -7.32
C PRO A 86 -13.56 9.36 -7.85
N ALA A 87 -13.37 10.62 -8.24
CA ALA A 87 -12.05 11.10 -8.67
C ALA A 87 -11.08 11.22 -7.48
N ALA A 88 -11.54 11.73 -6.33
CA ALA A 88 -10.74 11.78 -5.10
C ALA A 88 -10.36 10.38 -4.59
N LEU A 89 -11.28 9.42 -4.65
CA LEU A 89 -11.00 8.02 -4.28
C LEU A 89 -9.98 7.37 -5.22
N ALA A 90 -10.10 7.59 -6.53
CA ALA A 90 -9.12 7.08 -7.49
C ALA A 90 -7.72 7.67 -7.24
N ALA A 91 -7.63 8.96 -6.93
CA ALA A 91 -6.38 9.61 -6.55
C ALA A 91 -5.79 9.03 -5.25
N ALA A 92 -6.62 8.79 -4.23
CA ALA A 92 -6.18 8.20 -2.96
C ALA A 92 -5.66 6.77 -3.13
N VAL A 93 -6.31 5.95 -3.96
CA VAL A 93 -5.84 4.60 -4.28
C VAL A 93 -4.51 4.65 -5.04
N ALA A 94 -4.39 5.53 -6.03
CA ALA A 94 -3.14 5.69 -6.78
C ALA A 94 -1.96 6.10 -5.87
N GLU A 95 -2.20 7.03 -4.94
CA GLU A 95 -1.18 7.45 -3.98
C GLU A 95 -0.81 6.31 -3.01
N ARG A 96 -1.80 5.58 -2.49
CA ARG A 96 -1.55 4.41 -1.64
C ARG A 96 -0.72 3.36 -2.37
N ASP A 97 -1.07 3.04 -3.61
CA ASP A 97 -0.37 2.02 -4.39
C ASP A 97 1.07 2.44 -4.69
N ARG A 98 1.31 3.74 -4.90
CA ARG A 98 2.65 4.31 -4.99
C ARG A 98 3.43 4.14 -3.68
N LEU A 99 2.86 4.54 -2.54
CA LEU A 99 3.50 4.40 -1.22
C LEU A 99 3.79 2.93 -0.88
N LEU A 100 2.87 2.02 -1.21
CA LEU A 100 3.08 0.59 -1.05
C LEU A 100 4.26 0.08 -1.89
N ALA A 101 4.38 0.54 -3.14
CA ALA A 101 5.51 0.18 -3.99
C ALA A 101 6.85 0.71 -3.43
N GLU A 102 6.89 1.95 -2.96
CA GLU A 102 8.06 2.57 -2.31
C GLU A 102 8.47 1.78 -1.05
N HIS A 103 7.54 1.56 -0.12
CA HIS A 103 7.82 0.80 1.11
C HIS A 103 8.19 -0.66 0.85
N SER A 104 7.60 -1.31 -0.15
CA SER A 104 7.97 -2.69 -0.50
C SER A 104 9.42 -2.78 -0.96
N THR A 105 9.91 -1.74 -1.65
CA THR A 105 11.29 -1.66 -2.13
C THR A 105 12.25 -1.42 -0.96
N GLU A 106 11.91 -0.51 -0.05
CA GLU A 106 12.68 -0.24 1.18
C GLU A 106 12.78 -1.49 2.07
N LEU A 107 11.64 -2.18 2.29
CA LEU A 107 11.61 -3.41 3.08
C LEU A 107 12.43 -4.53 2.45
N ARG A 108 12.39 -4.68 1.12
CA ARG A 108 13.25 -5.64 0.43
C ARG A 108 14.72 -5.29 0.65
N GLY A 109 15.11 -4.03 0.47
CA GLY A 109 16.47 -3.56 0.72
C GLY A 109 16.95 -3.87 2.13
N ALA A 110 16.17 -3.47 3.15
CA ALA A 110 16.51 -3.72 4.55
C ALA A 110 16.62 -5.22 4.89
N ARG A 111 15.77 -6.07 4.31
CA ARG A 111 15.85 -7.54 4.50
C ARG A 111 17.12 -8.11 3.89
N VAL A 112 17.48 -7.67 2.68
CA VAL A 112 18.73 -8.09 2.02
C VAL A 112 19.94 -7.61 2.82
N GLU A 113 19.96 -6.36 3.28
CA GLU A 113 21.04 -5.82 4.12
C GLU A 113 21.24 -6.62 5.41
N LEU A 114 20.13 -6.93 6.11
CA LEU A 114 20.17 -7.75 7.33
C LEU A 114 20.68 -9.17 7.04
N ALA A 115 20.23 -9.77 5.93
CA ALA A 115 20.68 -11.09 5.52
C ALA A 115 22.17 -11.09 5.15
N VAL A 116 22.66 -10.08 4.42
CA VAL A 116 24.08 -9.90 4.08
C VAL A 116 24.89 -9.77 5.37
N ALA A 117 24.46 -8.96 6.33
CA ALA A 117 25.18 -8.77 7.58
C ALA A 117 25.32 -10.08 8.37
N ARG A 118 24.29 -10.92 8.39
CA ARG A 118 24.31 -12.24 9.05
C ARG A 118 25.18 -13.25 8.28
N ALA A 119 24.90 -13.44 7.01
CA ALA A 119 25.61 -14.41 6.17
C ALA A 119 27.09 -14.05 6.00
N ALA A 120 27.44 -12.76 5.97
CA ALA A 120 28.83 -12.31 5.94
C ALA A 120 29.55 -12.68 7.24
N ALA A 121 28.91 -12.53 8.41
CA ALA A 121 29.52 -12.93 9.68
C ALA A 121 29.82 -14.44 9.70
N ASP A 122 28.88 -15.27 9.24
CA ASP A 122 29.04 -16.73 9.15
C ASP A 122 30.13 -17.13 8.15
N ALA A 123 30.27 -16.38 7.05
CA ALA A 123 31.29 -16.59 6.02
C ALA A 123 32.66 -15.97 6.37
N GLY A 124 32.81 -15.33 7.53
CA GLY A 124 34.05 -14.62 7.90
C GLY A 124 34.37 -13.46 6.94
N ALA A 125 33.34 -12.80 6.43
CA ALA A 125 33.41 -11.67 5.52
C ALA A 125 32.98 -10.36 6.19
N ARG A 126 33.40 -9.25 5.60
CA ARG A 126 33.11 -7.87 6.04
C ARG A 126 31.81 -7.39 5.42
N GLY A 127 30.69 -7.62 6.14
CA GLY A 127 29.36 -7.17 5.70
C GLY A 127 29.30 -5.66 5.41
N ASP A 128 29.98 -4.84 6.21
CA ASP A 128 30.10 -3.39 6.01
C ASP A 128 30.72 -3.02 4.66
N ARG A 129 31.76 -3.75 4.26
CA ARG A 129 32.45 -3.53 2.98
C ARG A 129 31.65 -4.04 1.80
N LEU A 130 30.98 -5.18 1.95
CA LEU A 130 30.12 -5.74 0.93
C LEU A 130 28.95 -4.81 0.61
N LEU A 131 28.27 -4.27 1.64
CA LEU A 131 27.13 -3.35 1.47
C LEU A 131 27.52 -2.00 0.85
N ASN A 132 28.80 -1.60 0.93
CA ASN A 132 29.31 -0.39 0.28
C ASN A 132 29.83 -0.66 -1.17
N SER A 133 29.81 -1.92 -1.62
CA SER A 133 30.32 -2.28 -2.95
C SER A 133 29.22 -2.24 -4.01
N ARG A 134 29.40 -1.38 -5.02
CA ARG A 134 28.44 -1.30 -6.15
C ARG A 134 28.37 -2.59 -6.96
N SER A 135 29.49 -3.31 -7.11
CA SER A 135 29.51 -4.58 -7.85
C SER A 135 28.79 -5.69 -7.11
N PHE A 136 28.95 -5.74 -5.77
CA PHE A 136 28.21 -6.68 -4.94
C PHE A 136 26.70 -6.38 -4.96
N LEU A 137 26.32 -5.11 -4.77
CA LEU A 137 24.91 -4.70 -4.81
C LEU A 137 24.26 -5.02 -6.17
N ALA A 138 24.99 -4.89 -7.28
CA ALA A 138 24.51 -5.29 -8.60
C ALA A 138 24.33 -6.82 -8.74
N ALA A 139 25.16 -7.62 -8.07
CA ALA A 139 25.03 -9.08 -8.07
C ALA A 139 23.81 -9.54 -7.24
N VAL A 140 23.48 -8.83 -6.15
CA VAL A 140 22.37 -9.19 -5.26
C VAL A 140 21.04 -8.48 -5.59
N SER A 141 21.01 -7.50 -6.49
CA SER A 141 19.81 -6.69 -6.78
C SER A 141 18.64 -7.50 -7.35
N GLY A 142 18.91 -8.66 -7.93
CA GLY A 142 17.89 -9.57 -8.45
C GLY A 142 17.39 -10.62 -7.45
N LEU A 143 17.96 -10.68 -6.24
CA LEU A 143 17.60 -11.67 -5.24
C LEU A 143 16.33 -11.26 -4.49
N ASP A 144 15.36 -12.18 -4.40
CA ASP A 144 14.18 -12.00 -3.56
C ASP A 144 14.42 -12.62 -2.17
N PRO A 145 14.38 -11.84 -1.07
CA PRO A 145 14.48 -12.39 0.29
C PRO A 145 13.35 -13.36 0.68
N ALA A 146 12.26 -13.45 -0.09
CA ALA A 146 11.20 -14.43 0.13
C ALA A 146 11.43 -15.77 -0.58
N ASP A 147 12.40 -15.86 -1.48
CA ASP A 147 12.67 -17.09 -2.23
C ASP A 147 13.35 -18.15 -1.36
N LYS A 148 12.97 -19.42 -1.59
CA LYS A 148 13.54 -20.56 -0.84
C LYS A 148 15.04 -20.76 -1.03
N GLY A 149 15.59 -20.30 -2.16
CA GLY A 149 17.00 -20.39 -2.49
C GLY A 149 17.79 -19.11 -2.16
N PHE A 150 17.17 -18.13 -1.50
CA PHE A 150 17.78 -16.83 -1.25
C PHE A 150 19.10 -16.94 -0.48
N GLU A 151 19.11 -17.67 0.63
CA GLU A 151 20.30 -17.78 1.50
C GLU A 151 21.48 -18.45 0.77
N GLU A 152 21.21 -19.47 -0.05
CA GLU A 152 22.23 -20.16 -0.82
C GLU A 152 22.83 -19.26 -1.91
N GLN A 153 21.99 -18.56 -2.66
CA GLN A 153 22.43 -17.62 -3.70
C GLN A 153 23.19 -16.43 -3.09
N LEU A 154 22.72 -15.91 -1.96
CA LEU A 154 23.39 -14.85 -1.22
C LEU A 154 24.76 -15.30 -0.72
N GLY A 155 24.85 -16.49 -0.12
CA GLY A 155 26.12 -17.08 0.34
C GLY A 155 27.11 -17.26 -0.82
N ALA A 156 26.64 -17.72 -1.97
CA ALA A 156 27.46 -17.85 -3.17
C ALA A 156 27.96 -16.49 -3.69
N ALA A 157 27.11 -15.45 -3.67
CA ALA A 157 27.49 -14.10 -4.05
C ALA A 157 28.54 -13.50 -3.09
N ILE A 158 28.35 -13.69 -1.77
CA ILE A 158 29.32 -13.26 -0.75
C ILE A 158 30.66 -13.96 -0.97
N LYS A 159 30.65 -15.28 -1.15
CA LYS A 159 31.88 -16.04 -1.40
C LYS A 159 32.59 -15.57 -2.66
N THR A 160 31.85 -15.36 -3.75
CA THR A 160 32.39 -14.85 -5.02
C THR A 160 33.03 -13.47 -4.84
N ALA A 161 32.40 -12.57 -4.08
CA ALA A 161 32.96 -11.26 -3.78
C ALA A 161 34.25 -11.37 -2.95
N VAL A 162 34.26 -12.23 -1.92
CA VAL A 162 35.45 -12.47 -1.08
C VAL A 162 36.58 -13.10 -1.88
N ASP A 163 36.29 -14.04 -2.78
CA ASP A 163 37.30 -14.69 -3.61
C ASP A 163 37.87 -13.72 -4.66
N ALA A 164 37.08 -12.74 -5.12
CA ALA A 164 37.53 -11.71 -6.05
C ALA A 164 38.48 -10.68 -5.42
N ASP A 165 38.23 -10.25 -4.18
CA ASP A 165 39.10 -9.34 -3.43
C ASP A 165 39.13 -9.71 -1.94
N PRO A 166 39.98 -10.68 -1.55
CA PRO A 166 40.02 -11.17 -0.18
C PRO A 166 40.54 -10.12 0.81
N ASP A 167 41.43 -9.22 0.40
CA ASP A 167 41.99 -8.19 1.27
C ASP A 167 40.95 -7.14 1.65
N LEU A 168 40.00 -6.87 0.75
CA LEU A 168 38.91 -5.94 1.00
C LEU A 168 37.76 -6.57 1.81
N TYR A 169 37.39 -7.80 1.48
CA TYR A 169 36.15 -8.41 1.97
C TYR A 169 36.32 -9.48 3.04
N ARG A 170 37.50 -10.07 3.25
CA ARG A 170 37.70 -11.03 4.36
C ARG A 170 37.72 -10.27 5.69
N ALA A 171 37.01 -10.80 6.68
CA ALA A 171 37.10 -10.28 8.03
C ALA A 171 38.50 -10.55 8.59
N GLY A 172 39.13 -9.51 9.14
CA GLY A 172 40.39 -9.67 9.86
C GLY A 172 40.20 -10.50 11.14
N PRO A 173 41.29 -10.92 11.79
CA PRO A 173 41.22 -11.58 13.09
C PRO A 173 40.35 -10.77 14.05
N ALA A 174 39.45 -11.45 14.77
CA ALA A 174 38.64 -10.80 15.79
C ALA A 174 39.56 -9.99 16.71
N ALA A 175 39.28 -8.69 16.85
CA ALA A 175 40.03 -7.85 17.78
C ALA A 175 39.96 -8.50 19.18
N PRO A 176 41.06 -8.45 19.97
CA PRO A 176 41.04 -9.00 21.32
C PRO A 176 39.83 -8.44 22.09
N PRO A 177 39.15 -9.26 22.90
CA PRO A 177 38.08 -8.75 23.76
C PRO A 177 38.65 -7.56 24.53
N ARG A 178 37.90 -6.45 24.57
CA ARG A 178 38.35 -5.24 25.27
C ARG A 178 38.56 -5.59 26.74
N ALA A 179 39.82 -5.80 27.12
CA ALA A 179 40.22 -6.04 28.49
C ALA A 179 40.31 -4.70 29.22
N GLY A 180 39.14 -4.13 29.54
CA GLY A 180 39.02 -3.01 30.45
C GLY A 180 37.98 -3.38 31.50
N ALA A 181 38.41 -3.63 32.73
CA ALA A 181 37.47 -3.66 33.83
C ALA A 181 36.78 -2.28 33.89
N GLU A 182 35.45 -2.27 33.94
CA GLU A 182 34.72 -1.03 34.14
C GLU A 182 35.14 -0.46 35.50
N PHE A 183 35.74 0.72 35.51
CA PHE A 183 36.13 1.45 36.72
C PHE A 183 34.87 2.03 37.41
N ASN A 184 33.93 1.18 37.78
CA ASN A 184 32.78 1.55 38.59
C ASN A 184 33.17 1.51 40.07
N GLY A 185 33.84 2.57 40.53
CA GLY A 185 34.02 2.87 41.96
C GLY A 185 35.34 2.38 42.59
N ALA A 186 35.72 3.04 43.69
CA ALA A 186 36.92 2.73 44.44
C ALA A 186 36.89 1.28 44.96
N PRO A 187 38.01 0.54 44.92
CA PRO A 187 38.05 -0.85 45.38
C PRO A 187 37.65 -0.92 46.86
N THR A 188 36.61 -1.69 47.18
CA THR A 188 36.20 -2.04 48.54
C THR A 188 37.01 -3.21 49.13
N GLY A 189 38.09 -3.62 48.46
CA GLY A 189 39.02 -4.62 48.96
C GLY A 189 40.07 -4.05 49.93
N GLU A 190 40.60 -4.90 50.80
CA GLU A 190 41.66 -4.57 51.75
C GLU A 190 42.81 -3.82 51.06
N ARG A 191 42.96 -2.54 51.40
CA ARG A 191 44.06 -1.72 50.90
C ARG A 191 45.34 -2.16 51.60
N LYS A 192 46.28 -2.71 50.83
CA LYS A 192 47.65 -2.95 51.32
C LYS A 192 48.23 -1.60 51.79
N PRO A 193 48.79 -1.51 53.01
CA PRO A 193 49.34 -0.26 53.52
C PRO A 193 50.48 0.22 52.60
N ALA A 194 50.38 1.47 52.16
CA ALA A 194 51.36 2.06 51.24
C ALA A 194 52.66 2.44 51.95
N THR A 195 52.59 2.67 53.27
CA THR A 195 53.75 3.01 54.08
C THR A 195 53.85 2.15 55.34
N LEU A 196 55.05 2.09 55.93
CA LEU A 196 55.27 1.39 57.20
C LEU A 196 54.42 1.98 58.33
N ARG A 197 54.21 3.31 58.34
CA ARG A 197 53.31 3.96 59.30
C ARG A 197 51.87 3.49 59.14
N ASP A 198 51.38 3.36 57.91
CA ASP A 198 50.03 2.85 57.65
C ASP A 198 49.89 1.39 58.10
N ALA A 199 50.94 0.57 57.91
CA ALA A 199 50.94 -0.82 58.37
C ALA A 199 50.92 -0.93 59.89
N ILE A 200 51.62 -0.04 60.59
CA ILE A 200 51.63 0.02 62.05
C ILE A 200 50.27 0.50 62.57
N ALA A 201 49.69 1.54 61.95
CA ALA A 201 48.37 2.06 62.32
C ALA A 201 47.27 1.01 62.13
N ALA A 202 47.27 0.28 61.01
CA ALA A 202 46.32 -0.80 60.74
C ALA A 202 46.43 -1.96 61.75
N ARG A 203 47.62 -2.22 62.30
CA ARG A 203 47.86 -3.31 63.26
C ARG A 203 47.52 -2.95 64.72
N LEU A 204 47.58 -1.67 65.08
CA LEU A 204 47.36 -1.19 66.45
C LEU A 204 45.99 -0.54 66.66
N GLY A 205 45.29 -0.17 65.58
CA GLY A 205 43.97 0.47 65.62
C GLY A 205 42.78 -0.48 65.36
N GLY A 206 43.01 -1.80 65.43
CA GLY A 206 41.99 -2.84 65.31
C GLY A 206 41.67 -3.49 66.65
#